data_AF-A0ABD5SZ77-F1
#
_entry.id   AF-A0ABD5SZ77-F1
#
_cell.length_a   1.000
_cell.length_b   1.000
_cell.length_c   1.000
_cell.angle_alpha   90.00
_cell.angle_beta   90.00
_cell.angle_gamma   90.00
#
_symmetry.space_group_name_H-M   'P 1'
#
loop_
_entity.id
_entity.type
_entity.pdbx_description
1 polymer ?
#
loop_
_entity_poly.entity_id
_entity_poly.type
_entity_poly.pdbx_seq_one_letter_code
_entity_poly.pdbx_strand_id
1 'polypeptide(L)'
;RQYAGEHAEETAGTPEFAARSQHYTALGDSLTQCRFVSESGWGAQLNERYRDAINAATGWELSVDDVAEIGERIYNLERLVNVDRGVARRETDTLSHRVMTEPIPDGPSEGMFCPPDELSAMLDEYYEFRGWNESGVPRPETVERLDLEDVRSLAE
;
A
#
# COMPACT_ATOMS: atom_id res chain seq x y z
N ARG A 1 12.56 14.05 4.73
CA ARG A 1 12.95 13.50 3.42
C ARG A 1 11.74 12.77 2.86
N GLN A 2 11.52 12.81 1.54
CA GLN A 2 10.37 12.21 0.84
C GLN A 2 10.21 10.68 1.09
N TYR A 3 11.23 10.05 1.65
CA TYR A 3 11.28 8.63 2.04
C TYR A 3 11.88 8.44 3.44
N ALA A 4 11.63 9.37 4.37
CA ALA A 4 12.04 9.18 5.76
C ALA A 4 11.09 8.15 6.41
N GLY A 5 11.33 6.86 6.15
CA GLY A 5 10.93 5.84 7.11
C GLY A 5 11.79 6.00 8.37
N GLU A 6 11.19 5.79 9.53
CA GLU A 6 11.94 5.63 10.79
C GLU A 6 12.77 4.32 10.80
N HIS A 7 12.60 3.49 9.76
CA HIS A 7 13.11 2.13 9.62
C HIS A 7 14.26 2.06 8.60
N ALA A 8 15.32 2.83 8.81
CA ALA A 8 16.45 2.84 7.86
C ALA A 8 17.23 1.51 7.81
N GLU A 9 17.13 0.69 8.86
CA GLU A 9 17.90 -0.54 9.05
C GLU A 9 17.07 -1.69 9.64
N GLU A 10 15.75 -1.51 9.79
CA GLU A 10 14.86 -2.49 10.44
C GLU A 10 13.62 -2.75 9.58
N THR A 11 13.04 -3.93 9.69
CA THR A 11 11.83 -4.32 8.94
C THR A 11 10.53 -4.09 9.73
N ALA A 12 10.61 -3.99 11.05
CA ALA A 12 9.45 -3.75 11.91
C ALA A 12 8.69 -2.48 11.49
N GLY A 13 7.38 -2.58 11.29
CA GLY A 13 6.52 -1.46 10.88
C GLY A 13 6.58 -1.09 9.39
N THR A 14 7.54 -1.62 8.64
CA THR A 14 7.67 -1.38 7.19
C THR A 14 6.47 -1.87 6.39
N PRO A 15 5.87 -3.05 6.67
CA PRO A 15 4.67 -3.53 5.97
C PRO A 15 3.47 -2.58 6.07
N GLU A 16 3.13 -2.16 7.29
CA GLU A 16 2.03 -1.21 7.56
C GLU A 16 2.30 0.16 6.91
N PHE A 17 3.54 0.66 7.00
CA PHE A 17 3.94 1.89 6.34
C PHE A 17 3.75 1.81 4.81
N ALA A 18 4.19 0.70 4.19
CA ALA A 18 4.05 0.49 2.76
C ALA A 18 2.56 0.49 2.34
N ALA A 19 1.73 -0.26 3.06
CA ALA A 19 0.29 -0.34 2.79
C ALA A 19 -0.40 1.03 2.90
N ARG A 20 -0.14 1.78 3.98
CA ARG A 20 -0.71 3.13 4.17
C ARG A 20 -0.23 4.12 3.10
N SER A 21 1.05 4.06 2.73
CA SER A 21 1.60 4.92 1.67
C SER A 21 0.96 4.62 0.31
N GLN A 22 0.68 3.34 0.04
CA GLN A 22 -0.02 2.91 -1.16
C GLN A 22 -1.49 3.35 -1.19
N HIS A 23 -2.22 3.28 -0.06
CA HIS A 23 -3.58 3.84 0.04
C HIS A 23 -3.58 5.34 -0.29
N TYR A 24 -2.64 6.08 0.32
CA TYR A 24 -2.49 7.51 0.10
C TYR A 24 -2.11 7.84 -1.35
N THR A 25 -1.28 7.01 -1.98
CA THR A 25 -0.93 7.16 -3.41
C THR A 25 -2.14 6.95 -4.31
N ALA A 26 -2.90 5.86 -4.10
CA ALA A 26 -4.10 5.55 -4.88
C ALA A 26 -5.18 6.65 -4.78
N LEU A 27 -5.34 7.22 -3.58
CA LEU A 27 -6.18 8.40 -3.36
C LEU A 27 -5.67 9.61 -4.17
N GLY A 28 -4.38 9.94 -4.05
CA GLY A 28 -3.77 11.08 -4.74
C GLY A 28 -3.91 10.99 -6.27
N ASP A 29 -3.71 9.80 -6.83
CA ASP A 29 -3.88 9.54 -8.27
C ASP A 29 -5.35 9.72 -8.70
N SER A 30 -6.30 9.28 -7.86
CA SER A 30 -7.74 9.48 -8.12
C SER A 30 -8.17 10.95 -8.04
N LEU A 31 -7.57 11.73 -7.12
CA LEU A 31 -7.75 13.18 -7.06
C LEU A 31 -7.06 13.91 -8.22
N THR A 32 -6.28 13.21 -9.05
CA THR A 32 -5.42 13.79 -10.09
C THR A 32 -4.49 14.87 -9.51
N GLN A 33 -4.04 14.66 -8.27
CA GLN A 33 -3.20 15.61 -7.57
C GLN A 33 -1.71 15.27 -7.78
N CYS A 34 -0.92 16.25 -8.20
CA CYS A 34 0.52 16.05 -8.32
C CYS A 34 1.13 15.77 -6.94
N ARG A 35 1.59 14.54 -6.72
CA ARG A 35 2.21 14.07 -5.47
C ARG A 35 3.25 15.05 -4.90
N PHE A 36 4.12 15.63 -5.73
CA PHE A 36 5.16 16.55 -5.26
C PHE A 36 4.61 17.85 -4.68
N VAL A 37 3.53 18.36 -5.29
CA VAL A 37 2.85 19.57 -4.81
C VAL A 37 2.07 19.25 -3.54
N SER A 38 1.36 18.10 -3.53
CA SER A 38 0.61 17.63 -2.36
C SER A 38 1.53 17.44 -1.16
N GLU A 39 2.60 16.67 -1.31
CA GLU A 39 3.49 16.33 -0.20
C GLU A 39 4.22 17.55 0.35
N SER A 40 4.61 18.48 -0.52
CA SER A 40 5.29 19.73 -0.12
C SER A 40 4.33 20.75 0.50
N GLY A 41 3.07 20.78 0.07
CA GLY A 41 2.08 21.76 0.52
C GLY A 41 1.23 21.29 1.69
N TRP A 42 0.77 20.03 1.63
CA TRP A 42 -0.22 19.46 2.56
C TRP A 42 0.41 18.43 3.51
N GLY A 43 1.53 17.82 3.14
CA GLY A 43 2.31 16.94 4.02
C GLY A 43 2.54 15.56 3.40
N ALA A 44 3.56 14.85 3.87
CA ALA A 44 4.00 13.59 3.26
C ALA A 44 3.07 12.38 3.56
N GLN A 45 2.09 12.56 4.44
CA GLN A 45 1.13 11.54 4.86
C GLN A 45 -0.28 12.13 4.85
N LEU A 46 -1.28 11.25 4.69
CA LEU A 46 -2.68 11.64 4.81
C LEU A 46 -2.94 12.32 6.16
N ASN A 47 -3.62 13.46 6.12
CA ASN A 47 -3.93 14.29 7.27
C ASN A 47 -5.16 15.17 6.98
N GLU A 48 -5.53 16.02 7.94
CA GLU A 48 -6.73 16.86 7.87
C GLU A 48 -6.76 17.77 6.64
N ARG A 49 -5.62 18.21 6.10
CA ARG A 49 -5.56 19.09 4.93
C ARG A 49 -6.06 18.42 3.66
N TYR A 50 -5.80 17.13 3.51
CA TYR A 50 -6.33 16.34 2.39
C TYR A 50 -7.85 16.23 2.49
N ARG A 51 -8.33 15.85 3.68
CA ARG A 51 -9.76 15.79 3.99
C ARG A 51 -10.44 17.14 3.75
N ASP A 52 -9.86 18.23 4.24
CA ASP A 52 -10.41 19.58 4.10
C ASP A 52 -10.50 19.98 2.62
N ALA A 53 -9.48 19.67 1.82
CA ALA A 53 -9.48 19.96 0.38
C ALA A 53 -10.57 19.17 -0.36
N ILE A 54 -10.73 17.88 -0.06
CA ILE A 54 -11.78 17.04 -0.64
C ILE A 54 -13.16 17.59 -0.27
N ASN A 55 -13.42 17.81 1.03
CA ASN A 55 -14.70 18.33 1.50
C ASN A 55 -15.01 19.72 0.94
N ALA A 56 -14.02 20.59 0.80
CA ALA A 56 -14.21 21.91 0.20
C ALA A 56 -14.60 21.82 -1.29
N ALA A 57 -14.09 20.83 -2.02
CA ALA A 57 -14.39 20.63 -3.43
C ALA A 57 -15.71 19.89 -3.67
N THR A 58 -16.06 18.93 -2.81
CA THR A 58 -17.18 17.99 -3.05
C THR A 58 -18.39 18.22 -2.15
N GLY A 59 -18.20 18.81 -0.96
CA GLY A 59 -19.24 18.94 0.05
C GLY A 59 -19.62 17.63 0.76
N TRP A 60 -18.75 16.59 0.73
CA TRP A 60 -19.08 15.25 1.24
C TRP A 60 -18.98 15.06 2.76
N GLU A 61 -18.54 16.07 3.51
CA GLU A 61 -18.46 16.04 4.98
C GLU A 61 -17.69 14.83 5.56
N LEU A 62 -16.65 14.38 4.86
CA LEU A 62 -15.82 13.23 5.26
C LEU A 62 -14.95 13.51 6.48
N SER A 63 -14.67 12.48 7.27
CA SER A 63 -13.57 12.42 8.24
C SER A 63 -12.24 12.04 7.55
N VAL A 64 -11.12 12.07 8.30
CA VAL A 64 -9.82 11.61 7.78
C VAL A 64 -9.84 10.09 7.54
N ASP A 65 -10.52 9.35 8.41
CA ASP A 65 -10.64 7.89 8.30
C ASP A 65 -11.46 7.49 7.07
N ASP A 66 -12.54 8.22 6.76
CA ASP A 66 -13.33 7.98 5.53
C ASP A 66 -12.46 8.18 4.28
N VAL A 67 -11.60 9.20 4.28
CA VAL A 67 -10.67 9.47 3.18
C VAL A 67 -9.60 8.38 3.08
N ALA A 68 -9.12 7.86 4.21
CA ALA A 68 -8.18 6.74 4.25
C ALA A 68 -8.80 5.46 3.67
N GLU A 69 -10.05 5.19 4.02
CA GLU A 69 -10.81 4.03 3.53
C GLU A 69 -11.07 4.12 2.02
N ILE A 70 -11.29 5.31 1.46
CA ILE A 70 -11.36 5.50 0.00
C ILE A 70 -10.06 5.01 -0.67
N GLY A 71 -8.89 5.40 -0.14
CA GLY A 71 -7.60 4.94 -0.66
C GLY A 71 -7.40 3.42 -0.54
N GLU A 72 -7.84 2.85 0.58
CA GLU A 72 -7.83 1.39 0.80
C GLU A 72 -8.74 0.65 -0.20
N ARG A 73 -9.96 1.14 -0.41
CA ARG A 73 -10.95 0.61 -1.35
C ARG A 73 -10.39 0.59 -2.78
N ILE A 74 -9.77 1.69 -3.23
CA ILE A 74 -9.18 1.78 -4.57
C ILE A 74 -8.07 0.74 -4.74
N TYR A 75 -7.14 0.64 -3.78
CA TYR A 75 -6.03 -0.30 -3.90
C TYR A 75 -6.51 -1.77 -3.89
N ASN A 76 -7.52 -2.09 -3.07
CA ASN A 76 -8.10 -3.43 -3.06
C ASN A 76 -8.82 -3.75 -4.37
N LEU A 77 -9.52 -2.78 -4.98
CA LEU A 77 -10.10 -2.95 -6.31
C LEU A 77 -9.02 -3.25 -7.37
N GLU A 78 -7.90 -2.52 -7.36
CA GLU A 78 -6.76 -2.79 -8.24
C GLU A 78 -6.18 -4.18 -8.01
N ARG A 79 -6.04 -4.60 -6.74
CA ARG A 79 -5.58 -5.94 -6.40
C ARG A 79 -6.52 -7.01 -6.93
N LEU A 80 -7.83 -6.89 -6.72
CA LEU A 80 -8.85 -7.83 -7.22
C LEU A 80 -8.77 -7.97 -8.74
N VAL A 81 -8.66 -6.85 -9.45
CA VAL A 81 -8.51 -6.83 -10.90
C VAL A 81 -7.23 -7.56 -11.36
N ASN A 82 -6.13 -7.43 -10.63
CA ASN A 82 -4.89 -8.16 -10.93
C ASN A 82 -4.96 -9.65 -10.54
N VAL A 83 -5.71 -9.97 -9.49
CA VAL A 83 -5.98 -11.33 -9.03
C VAL A 83 -6.76 -12.09 -10.09
N ASP A 84 -7.84 -11.52 -10.62
CA ASP A 84 -8.66 -12.06 -11.72
C ASP A 84 -7.83 -12.31 -12.99
N ARG A 85 -6.89 -11.41 -13.29
CA ARG A 85 -5.99 -11.54 -14.44
C ARG A 85 -4.85 -12.55 -14.25
N GLY A 86 -4.75 -13.17 -13.07
CA GLY A 86 -3.72 -14.15 -12.75
C GLY A 86 -2.30 -13.57 -12.66
N VAL A 87 -2.16 -12.25 -12.44
CA VAL A 87 -0.86 -11.56 -12.33
C VAL A 87 -0.53 -11.11 -10.90
N ALA A 88 -1.46 -11.34 -9.96
CA ALA A 88 -1.29 -11.03 -8.55
C ALA A 88 -1.60 -12.25 -7.68
N ARG A 89 -0.55 -12.86 -7.14
CA ARG A 89 -0.56 -13.94 -6.15
C ARG A 89 0.71 -13.82 -5.28
N ARG A 90 0.81 -14.61 -4.21
CA ARG A 90 2.00 -14.64 -3.35
C ARG A 90 3.29 -14.86 -4.13
N GLU A 91 3.26 -15.73 -5.13
CA GLU A 91 4.44 -16.09 -5.93
C GLU A 91 4.93 -14.93 -6.81
N THR A 92 4.04 -13.97 -7.14
CA THR A 92 4.39 -12.80 -7.95
C THR A 92 4.81 -11.60 -7.11
N ASP A 93 4.46 -11.57 -5.82
CA ASP A 93 4.83 -10.52 -4.89
C ASP A 93 6.28 -10.73 -4.41
N THR A 94 7.24 -10.65 -5.34
CA THR A 94 8.66 -10.93 -5.09
C THR A 94 9.59 -9.84 -5.63
N LEU A 95 10.86 -9.91 -5.27
CA LEU A 95 11.91 -9.00 -5.74
C LEU A 95 12.82 -9.71 -6.75
N SER A 96 13.66 -8.94 -7.44
CA SER A 96 14.64 -9.54 -8.35
C SER A 96 15.65 -10.41 -7.58
N HIS A 97 16.15 -11.48 -8.23
CA HIS A 97 17.15 -12.38 -7.65
C HIS A 97 18.34 -11.65 -7.03
N ARG A 98 18.86 -10.62 -7.71
CA ARG A 98 19.98 -9.80 -7.23
C ARG A 98 19.67 -9.18 -5.86
N VAL A 99 18.51 -8.52 -5.72
CA VAL A 99 18.11 -7.87 -4.47
C VAL A 99 17.98 -8.88 -3.33
N MET A 100 17.67 -10.14 -3.64
CA MET A 100 17.46 -11.18 -2.63
C MET A 100 18.68 -12.04 -2.29
N THR A 101 19.77 -11.93 -3.06
CA THR A 101 20.91 -12.87 -2.94
C THR A 101 22.28 -12.22 -3.02
N GLU A 102 22.39 -11.00 -3.56
CA GLU A 102 23.65 -10.30 -3.75
C GLU A 102 23.73 -9.11 -2.76
N PRO A 103 24.50 -9.23 -1.67
CA PRO A 103 24.79 -8.11 -0.77
C PRO A 103 25.40 -6.93 -1.52
N ILE A 104 25.00 -5.71 -1.15
CA ILE A 104 25.60 -4.49 -1.69
C ILE A 104 27.11 -4.49 -1.40
N PRO A 105 27.97 -4.28 -2.42
CA PRO A 105 29.41 -4.52 -2.30
C PRO A 105 30.20 -3.44 -1.55
N ASP A 106 29.76 -2.18 -1.57
CA ASP A 106 30.42 -1.09 -0.83
C ASP A 106 29.44 0.03 -0.45
N GLY A 107 29.92 0.95 0.38
CA GLY A 107 29.28 2.21 0.68
C GLY A 107 28.38 2.16 1.92
N PRO A 108 27.52 3.17 2.12
CA PRO A 108 26.69 3.28 3.33
C PRO A 108 25.71 2.12 3.55
N SER A 109 25.48 1.30 2.53
CA SER A 109 24.59 0.15 2.55
C SER A 109 25.31 -1.17 2.34
N GLU A 110 26.65 -1.18 2.48
CA GLU A 110 27.47 -2.39 2.34
C GLU A 110 26.91 -3.56 3.16
N GLY A 111 26.80 -4.72 2.52
CA GLY A 111 26.27 -5.94 3.13
C GLY A 111 24.75 -6.05 3.14
N MET A 112 24.00 -4.97 2.88
CA MET A 112 22.53 -5.03 2.85
C MET A 112 22.02 -5.73 1.59
N PHE A 113 20.98 -6.54 1.77
CA PHE A 113 20.13 -7.16 0.75
C PHE A 113 18.80 -7.56 1.42
N CYS A 114 17.84 -8.12 0.68
CA CYS A 114 16.55 -8.54 1.23
C CYS A 114 16.40 -10.07 1.17
N PRO A 115 16.78 -10.81 2.23
CA PRO A 115 16.66 -12.27 2.27
C PRO A 115 15.24 -12.75 1.93
N PRO A 116 15.07 -13.87 1.20
CA PRO A 116 13.75 -14.39 0.85
C PRO A 116 12.83 -14.66 2.05
N ASP A 117 13.39 -15.19 3.14
CA ASP A 117 12.62 -15.48 4.37
C ASP A 117 12.13 -14.19 5.06
N GLU A 118 12.94 -13.14 5.02
CA GLU A 118 12.58 -11.82 5.57
C GLU A 118 11.51 -11.12 4.72
N LEU A 119 11.63 -11.20 3.40
CA LEU A 119 10.58 -10.74 2.49
C LEU A 119 9.27 -11.51 2.73
N SER A 120 9.33 -12.83 2.88
CA SER A 120 8.16 -13.65 3.17
C SER A 120 7.47 -13.25 4.47
N ALA A 121 8.24 -13.00 5.55
CA ALA A 121 7.69 -12.53 6.83
C ALA A 121 7.03 -11.15 6.71
N MET A 122 7.67 -10.21 5.99
CA MET A 122 7.08 -8.90 5.72
C MET A 122 5.79 -8.99 4.89
N LEU A 123 5.71 -9.93 3.94
CA LEU A 123 4.50 -10.17 3.16
C LEU A 123 3.36 -10.72 4.03
N ASP A 124 3.66 -11.56 5.02
CA ASP A 124 2.64 -12.07 5.95
C ASP A 124 2.04 -10.93 6.78
N GLU A 125 2.89 -10.05 7.34
CA GLU A 125 2.44 -8.85 8.05
C GLU A 125 1.66 -7.90 7.14
N TYR A 126 2.13 -7.73 5.89
CA TYR A 126 1.49 -6.88 4.90
C TYR A 126 0.10 -7.42 4.52
N TYR A 127 -0.04 -8.72 4.28
CA TYR A 127 -1.32 -9.34 3.94
C TYR A 127 -2.29 -9.31 5.10
N GLU A 128 -1.83 -9.53 6.33
CA GLU A 128 -2.69 -9.42 7.50
C GLU A 128 -3.20 -7.98 7.67
N PHE A 129 -2.32 -6.98 7.57
CA PHE A 129 -2.72 -5.57 7.61
C PHE A 129 -3.74 -5.22 6.51
N ARG A 130 -3.55 -5.77 5.30
CA ARG A 130 -4.43 -5.55 4.16
C ARG A 130 -5.75 -6.32 4.24
N GLY A 131 -5.90 -7.25 5.18
CA GLY A 131 -7.04 -8.16 5.24
C GLY A 131 -7.08 -9.14 4.05
N TRP A 132 -5.92 -9.63 3.63
CA TRP A 132 -5.75 -10.61 2.55
C TRP A 132 -5.47 -12.00 3.12
N ASN A 133 -5.71 -13.05 2.33
CA ASN A 133 -5.32 -14.41 2.68
C ASN A 133 -3.84 -14.68 2.36
N GLU A 134 -3.34 -15.86 2.73
CA GLU A 134 -1.94 -16.25 2.53
C GLU A 134 -1.50 -16.26 1.06
N SER A 135 -2.45 -16.40 0.12
CA SER A 135 -2.21 -16.32 -1.33
C SER A 135 -2.19 -14.88 -1.87
N GLY A 136 -2.37 -13.88 -1.00
CA GLY A 136 -2.39 -12.47 -1.35
C GLY A 136 -3.69 -12.01 -2.02
N VAL A 137 -4.81 -12.69 -1.75
CA VAL A 137 -6.14 -12.34 -2.27
C VAL A 137 -6.97 -11.67 -1.16
N PRO A 138 -7.65 -10.54 -1.42
CA PRO A 138 -8.54 -9.92 -0.44
C PRO A 138 -9.58 -10.90 0.11
N ARG A 139 -9.74 -10.95 1.45
CA ARG A 139 -10.72 -11.83 2.10
C ARG A 139 -12.16 -11.32 1.85
N PRO A 140 -13.18 -12.20 1.88
CA PRO A 140 -14.58 -11.78 1.71
C PRO A 140 -15.01 -10.67 2.68
N GLU A 141 -14.52 -10.70 3.93
CA GLU A 141 -14.83 -9.69 4.95
C GLU A 141 -14.22 -8.33 4.59
N THR A 142 -13.05 -8.31 3.96
CA THR A 142 -12.41 -7.08 3.45
C THR A 142 -13.15 -6.52 2.26
N VAL A 143 -13.62 -7.38 1.35
CA VAL A 143 -14.43 -6.99 0.19
C VAL A 143 -15.75 -6.36 0.64
N GLU A 144 -16.41 -6.95 1.63
CA GLU A 144 -17.67 -6.44 2.21
C GLU A 144 -17.45 -5.12 2.95
N ARG A 145 -16.44 -5.03 3.83
CA ARG A 145 -16.14 -3.79 4.56
C ARG A 145 -15.83 -2.61 3.63
N LEU A 146 -15.26 -2.88 2.46
CA LEU A 146 -14.87 -1.84 1.49
C LEU A 146 -15.94 -1.59 0.42
N ASP A 147 -17.16 -2.09 0.56
CA ASP A 147 -18.24 -1.94 -0.44
C ASP A 147 -17.83 -2.39 -1.86
N LEU A 148 -17.14 -3.53 -1.97
CA LEU A 148 -16.62 -4.09 -3.23
C LEU A 148 -17.37 -5.38 -3.65
N GLU A 149 -18.54 -5.66 -3.10
CA GLU A 149 -19.28 -6.91 -3.33
C GLU A 149 -19.71 -7.10 -4.78
N ASP A 150 -19.99 -6.01 -5.50
CA ASP A 150 -20.34 -6.03 -6.92
C ASP A 150 -19.21 -6.62 -7.80
N VAL A 151 -17.97 -6.60 -7.29
CA VAL A 151 -16.79 -7.16 -7.96
C VAL A 151 -16.19 -8.35 -7.20
N ARG A 152 -16.94 -8.96 -6.27
CA ARG A 152 -16.47 -10.10 -5.46
C ARG A 152 -15.98 -11.27 -6.31
N SER A 153 -16.57 -11.50 -7.48
CA SER A 153 -16.17 -12.58 -8.39
C SER A 153 -14.72 -12.45 -8.91
N LEU A 154 -14.10 -11.28 -8.80
CA LEU A 154 -12.69 -11.07 -9.16
C LEU A 154 -11.71 -11.70 -8.15
N ALA A 155 -12.19 -12.11 -6.98
CA ALA A 155 -11.39 -12.77 -5.94
C ALA A 155 -11.23 -14.29 -6.16
N GLU A 156 -11.93 -14.86 -7.14
CA GLU A 156 -11.91 -16.29 -7.49
C GLU A 156 -10.68 -16.66 -8.35
#